data_AF-A0A1C3F262-F1
#
_entry.id   AF-A0A1C3F262-F1
#
_cell.length_a   1.000
_cell.length_b   1.000
_cell.length_c   1.000
_cell.angle_alpha   90.00
_cell.angle_beta   90.00
_cell.angle_gamma   90.00
#
_symmetry.space_group_name_H-M   'P 1'
#
loop_
_entity.id
_entity.type
_entity.pdbx_description
1 polymer ?
#
loop_
_entity_poly.entity_id
_entity_poly.type
_entity_poly.pdbx_seq_one_letter_code
_entity_poly.pdbx_strand_id
1 'polypeptide(L)'
;MNKQRIMLIPLDPVHDVGLKMVRRGLEEAGHETILLPPDLPVEEVIQEIVKSSVSTVLVSRTLGYGVAEILARFVDLLDAAGIRERVKVGIGGMAIRPELAAELGFDAGFGPGTTVEEAVAFVEDREYVEARQRAVKHKTNFTIGYSYAYRHQGIKEKLDQITDMILTWAQGKTSPGVRRAEIRDELWDVHRWRDYEPMAKFEREYVKHSDEMVRNFYENGVLHSKTRRFSKEEVVGLEDYVARTIETMKVPQLSARAKPLVFNQYGTGCPFMDIGHIKVSEAWGADGVVHFDPSWGARTEGLLDGFLTHEEDGTVLTPANLNRIKRALEESTLWQIRAHRGLNTPETVVLAGKIGADLTKINICYGSLGAGTDPARLTIDAIAAIRFAVKYGMPFDVVTNEELCGVPAFKAFAGMLITAALGVRLGGKPILQPLFCKSPEVMVGGQMTDNYVEFNAAKIMALKEIVEAPIWPGAPVGFLTQTEDRVQSSASTAMHAVLASMLEVDAVTIASADEAYSGGPITVPSKIDTLRAVAEALRFYGHTTIAQTKQMEIWRDEIVTGIDKVLTNVVAKGDFVQALYDGVLGSREDGAYPGRSGRDTVVKQ
;
A
#
# COMPACT_ATOMS: atom_id res chain seq x y z
N MET A 1 29.42 -27.55 -24.10
CA MET A 1 30.13 -26.32 -23.67
C MET A 1 31.60 -26.65 -23.53
N ASN A 2 32.49 -25.79 -24.05
CA ASN A 2 33.93 -25.98 -23.86
C ASN A 2 34.29 -25.56 -22.45
N LYS A 3 34.82 -26.49 -21.66
CA LYS A 3 35.35 -26.22 -20.32
C LYS A 3 36.48 -25.19 -20.43
N GLN A 4 36.31 -24.05 -19.78
CA GLN A 4 37.31 -23.00 -19.69
C GLN A 4 38.01 -23.02 -18.34
N ARG A 5 39.21 -22.44 -18.27
CA ARG A 5 39.99 -22.26 -17.04
C ARG A 5 40.05 -20.78 -16.69
N ILE A 6 39.48 -20.41 -15.55
CA ILE A 6 39.28 -19.03 -15.12
C ILE A 6 40.09 -18.74 -13.86
N MET A 7 40.81 -17.63 -13.86
CA MET A 7 41.51 -17.14 -12.67
C MET A 7 40.71 -16.02 -11.99
N LEU A 8 40.55 -16.12 -10.69
CA LEU A 8 39.83 -15.17 -9.84
C LEU A 8 40.86 -14.48 -8.94
N ILE A 9 40.92 -13.16 -9.00
CA ILE A 9 41.97 -12.36 -8.36
C ILE A 9 41.33 -11.37 -7.38
N PRO A 10 41.36 -11.67 -6.07
CA PRO A 10 40.96 -10.71 -5.06
C PRO A 10 42.13 -9.75 -4.78
N LEU A 11 42.11 -8.55 -5.37
CA LEU A 11 43.13 -7.55 -5.05
C LEU A 11 42.93 -6.93 -3.67
N ASP A 12 41.82 -7.21 -2.98
CA ASP A 12 41.47 -6.70 -1.65
C ASP A 12 41.34 -7.86 -0.64
N PRO A 13 41.96 -7.78 0.55
CA PRO A 13 41.91 -8.83 1.58
C PRO A 13 40.52 -9.13 2.16
N VAL A 14 39.59 -8.18 2.15
CA VAL A 14 38.31 -8.32 2.88
C VAL A 14 37.07 -8.22 2.00
N HIS A 15 37.22 -7.86 0.71
CA HIS A 15 36.12 -7.62 -0.23
C HIS A 15 36.10 -8.61 -1.42
N ASP A 16 36.16 -9.92 -1.15
CA ASP A 16 36.20 -10.99 -2.18
C ASP A 16 34.92 -11.85 -2.26
N VAL A 17 33.88 -11.53 -1.48
CA VAL A 17 32.62 -12.31 -1.43
C VAL A 17 32.00 -12.46 -2.82
N GLY A 18 32.01 -11.40 -3.63
CA GLY A 18 31.54 -11.46 -5.01
C GLY A 18 32.28 -12.49 -5.86
N LEU A 19 33.62 -12.55 -5.78
CA LEU A 19 34.41 -13.57 -6.48
C LEU A 19 34.10 -14.97 -5.99
N LYS A 20 33.88 -15.16 -4.69
CA LYS A 20 33.51 -16.47 -4.13
C LYS A 20 32.15 -16.94 -4.65
N MET A 21 31.18 -16.04 -4.80
CA MET A 21 29.88 -16.36 -5.41
C MET A 21 30.01 -16.68 -6.89
N VAL A 22 30.76 -15.88 -7.64
CA VAL A 22 31.01 -16.10 -9.07
C VAL A 22 31.77 -17.41 -9.31
N ARG A 23 32.77 -17.71 -8.47
CA ARG A 23 33.51 -18.97 -8.48
C ARG A 23 32.57 -20.17 -8.46
N ARG A 24 31.66 -20.17 -7.48
CA ARG A 24 30.68 -21.24 -7.32
C ARG A 24 29.80 -21.39 -8.56
N GLY A 25 29.32 -20.29 -9.13
CA GLY A 25 28.53 -20.34 -10.36
C GLY A 25 29.30 -20.87 -11.57
N LEU A 26 30.57 -20.49 -11.72
CA LEU A 26 31.44 -20.99 -12.78
C LEU A 26 31.73 -22.50 -12.62
N GLU A 27 31.96 -22.96 -11.40
CA GLU A 27 32.12 -24.39 -11.09
C GLU A 27 30.84 -25.18 -11.37
N GLU A 28 29.67 -24.64 -10.98
CA GLU A 28 28.34 -25.23 -11.27
C GLU A 28 28.05 -25.28 -12.78
N ALA A 29 28.53 -24.30 -13.55
CA ALA A 29 28.48 -24.29 -15.02
C ALA A 29 29.53 -25.22 -15.68
N GLY A 30 30.38 -25.90 -14.91
CA GLY A 30 31.33 -26.91 -15.39
C GLY A 30 32.72 -26.37 -15.76
N HIS A 31 33.04 -25.12 -15.42
CA HIS A 31 34.36 -24.53 -15.63
C HIS A 31 35.37 -24.89 -14.54
N GLU A 32 36.66 -24.80 -14.86
CA GLU A 32 37.75 -24.92 -13.88
C GLU A 32 38.11 -23.52 -13.35
N THR A 33 38.19 -23.36 -12.03
CA THR A 33 38.51 -22.07 -11.40
C THR A 33 39.78 -22.14 -10.56
N ILE A 34 40.56 -21.06 -10.58
CA ILE A 34 41.75 -20.85 -9.75
C ILE A 34 41.54 -19.55 -8.97
N LEU A 35 41.39 -19.62 -7.65
CA LEU A 35 41.27 -18.45 -6.79
C LEU A 35 42.63 -18.16 -6.15
N LEU A 36 43.21 -16.99 -6.45
CA LEU A 36 44.44 -16.54 -5.83
C LEU A 36 44.20 -16.05 -4.39
N PRO A 37 45.22 -16.12 -3.51
CA PRO A 37 45.14 -15.45 -2.22
C PRO A 37 45.01 -13.94 -2.41
N PRO A 38 44.36 -13.24 -1.48
CA PRO A 38 44.21 -11.80 -1.61
C PRO A 38 45.49 -11.04 -1.31
N ASP A 39 45.52 -9.77 -1.75
CA ASP A 39 46.61 -8.81 -1.48
C ASP A 39 47.96 -9.22 -2.10
N LEU A 40 47.93 -10.04 -3.16
CA LEU A 40 49.12 -10.31 -3.94
C LEU A 40 49.56 -9.06 -4.72
N PRO A 41 50.87 -8.79 -4.80
CA PRO A 41 51.42 -7.80 -5.72
C PRO A 41 50.99 -8.12 -7.16
N VAL A 42 50.70 -7.07 -7.94
CA VAL A 42 50.26 -7.17 -9.33
C VAL A 42 51.24 -8.01 -10.16
N GLU A 43 52.54 -7.91 -9.90
CA GLU A 43 53.60 -8.66 -10.56
C GLU A 43 53.51 -10.17 -10.30
N GLU A 44 53.20 -10.58 -9.07
CA GLU A 44 53.01 -11.99 -8.71
C GLU A 44 51.76 -12.55 -9.38
N VAL A 45 50.69 -11.76 -9.43
CA VAL A 45 49.47 -12.10 -10.15
C VAL A 45 49.76 -12.36 -11.64
N ILE A 46 50.53 -11.48 -12.30
CA ILE A 46 50.91 -11.66 -13.71
C ILE A 46 51.69 -12.96 -13.90
N GLN A 47 52.62 -13.29 -13.00
CA GLN A 47 53.37 -14.56 -13.06
C GLN A 47 52.45 -15.78 -12.97
N GLU A 48 51.45 -15.75 -12.08
CA GLU A 48 50.49 -16.84 -11.94
C GLU A 48 49.60 -17.01 -13.18
N ILE A 49 49.17 -15.91 -13.82
CA ILE A 49 48.41 -15.94 -15.07
C ILE A 49 49.22 -16.65 -16.17
N VAL A 50 50.50 -16.31 -16.31
CA VAL A 50 51.41 -16.93 -17.31
C VAL A 50 51.58 -18.42 -17.05
N LYS A 51 51.76 -18.85 -15.80
CA LYS A 51 51.94 -20.27 -15.44
C LYS A 51 50.69 -21.11 -15.69
N SER A 52 49.50 -20.52 -15.50
CA SER A 52 48.25 -21.29 -15.37
C SER A 52 47.49 -21.49 -16.69
N SER A 53 47.91 -20.81 -17.78
CA SER A 53 47.26 -20.88 -19.11
C SER A 53 45.74 -20.69 -19.04
N VAL A 54 45.29 -19.65 -18.34
CA VAL A 54 43.87 -19.32 -18.17
C VAL A 54 43.32 -18.61 -19.41
N SER A 55 42.04 -18.77 -19.71
CA SER A 55 41.35 -18.09 -20.82
C SER A 55 40.62 -16.82 -20.37
N THR A 56 40.32 -16.71 -19.07
CA THR A 56 39.64 -15.54 -18.50
C THR A 56 40.16 -15.24 -17.11
N VAL A 57 40.28 -13.96 -16.82
CA VAL A 57 40.68 -13.42 -15.52
C VAL A 57 39.56 -12.52 -15.02
N LEU A 58 39.11 -12.75 -13.79
CA LEU A 58 38.12 -11.92 -13.11
C LEU A 58 38.74 -11.32 -11.86
N VAL A 59 38.83 -10.00 -11.85
CA VAL A 59 39.45 -9.21 -10.77
C VAL A 59 38.36 -8.64 -9.88
N SER A 60 38.56 -8.64 -8.55
CA SER A 60 37.70 -7.90 -7.62
C SER A 60 38.45 -6.82 -6.89
N ARG A 61 37.87 -5.61 -6.89
CA ARG A 61 38.36 -4.48 -6.13
C ARG A 61 37.25 -3.47 -5.81
N THR A 62 37.20 -3.01 -4.56
CA THR A 62 36.37 -1.87 -4.15
C THR A 62 37.17 -0.56 -4.27
N LEU A 63 36.54 0.56 -4.65
CA LEU A 63 37.23 1.86 -4.74
C LEU A 63 37.83 2.26 -3.38
N GLY A 64 39.05 2.78 -3.44
CA GLY A 64 39.85 3.33 -2.35
C GLY A 64 40.99 4.17 -2.93
N TYR A 65 41.82 4.79 -2.09
CA TYR A 65 42.94 5.61 -2.57
C TYR A 65 43.91 4.77 -3.43
N GLY A 66 44.27 5.24 -4.64
CA GLY A 66 45.22 4.57 -5.54
C GLY A 66 44.66 3.40 -6.37
N VAL A 67 43.34 3.13 -6.32
CA VAL A 67 42.75 1.96 -7.00
C VAL A 67 42.79 2.07 -8.52
N ALA A 68 42.50 3.24 -9.09
CA ALA A 68 42.54 3.42 -10.54
C ALA A 68 43.96 3.19 -11.08
N GLU A 69 44.97 3.68 -10.36
CA GLU A 69 46.38 3.51 -10.70
C GLU A 69 46.83 2.05 -10.61
N ILE A 70 46.40 1.30 -9.59
CA ILE A 70 46.69 -0.14 -9.47
C ILE A 70 46.05 -0.93 -10.61
N LEU A 71 44.79 -0.62 -10.95
CA LEU A 71 44.05 -1.31 -12.00
C LEU A 71 44.59 -0.99 -13.39
N ALA A 72 44.90 0.28 -13.68
CA ALA A 72 45.57 0.69 -14.92
C ALA A 72 46.93 0.01 -15.04
N ARG A 73 47.75 0.04 -13.97
CA ARG A 73 49.05 -0.64 -13.93
C ARG A 73 48.94 -2.15 -14.17
N PHE A 74 47.90 -2.79 -13.65
CA PHE A 74 47.65 -4.22 -13.92
C PHE A 74 47.36 -4.48 -15.39
N VAL A 75 46.52 -3.65 -16.02
CA VAL A 75 46.24 -3.76 -17.45
C VAL A 75 47.48 -3.49 -18.31
N ASP A 76 48.27 -2.47 -17.97
CA ASP A 76 49.54 -2.17 -18.64
C ASP A 76 50.52 -3.36 -18.57
N LEU A 77 50.61 -4.02 -17.41
CA LEU A 77 51.47 -5.19 -17.23
C LEU A 77 50.95 -6.42 -17.98
N LEU A 78 49.63 -6.60 -18.08
CA LEU A 78 49.05 -7.66 -18.92
C LEU A 78 49.37 -7.45 -20.40
N ASP A 79 49.32 -6.20 -20.87
CA ASP A 79 49.63 -5.86 -22.25
C ASP A 79 51.13 -6.02 -22.54
N ALA A 80 51.99 -5.49 -21.67
CA ALA A 80 53.44 -5.64 -21.76
C ALA A 80 53.91 -7.12 -21.72
N ALA A 81 53.16 -7.99 -21.05
CA ALA A 81 53.41 -9.43 -21.01
C ALA A 81 52.79 -10.21 -22.18
N GLY A 82 52.09 -9.55 -23.11
CA GLY A 82 51.42 -10.18 -24.25
C GLY A 82 50.22 -11.05 -23.88
N ILE A 83 49.65 -10.85 -22.68
CA ILE A 83 48.56 -11.66 -22.13
C ILE A 83 47.20 -11.21 -22.68
N ARG A 84 47.02 -9.89 -22.91
CA ARG A 84 45.75 -9.31 -23.38
C ARG A 84 45.26 -9.87 -24.70
N GLU A 85 46.16 -10.29 -25.60
CA GLU A 85 45.79 -10.91 -26.88
C GLU A 85 45.09 -12.28 -26.73
N ARG A 86 45.19 -12.92 -25.56
CA ARG A 86 44.77 -14.32 -25.36
C ARG A 86 43.82 -14.52 -24.19
N VAL A 87 43.69 -13.53 -23.30
CA VAL A 87 42.95 -13.64 -22.03
C VAL A 87 41.95 -12.49 -21.90
N LYS A 88 40.68 -12.85 -21.70
CA LYS A 88 39.62 -11.90 -21.35
C LYS A 88 39.76 -11.47 -19.90
N VAL A 89 39.54 -10.20 -19.60
CA VAL A 89 39.74 -9.62 -18.27
C VAL A 89 38.51 -8.82 -17.86
N GLY A 90 37.78 -9.33 -16.88
CA GLY A 90 36.66 -8.65 -16.26
C GLY A 90 37.04 -8.08 -14.89
N ILE A 91 36.40 -6.99 -14.48
CA ILE A 91 36.56 -6.42 -13.15
C ILE A 91 35.22 -6.25 -12.45
N GLY A 92 35.16 -6.62 -11.16
CA GLY A 92 33.99 -6.46 -10.32
C GLY A 92 34.28 -5.67 -9.05
N GLY A 93 33.24 -5.02 -8.52
CA GLY A 93 33.32 -4.31 -7.24
C GLY A 93 32.21 -3.29 -7.05
N MET A 94 31.98 -2.90 -5.78
CA MET A 94 30.85 -2.01 -5.42
C MET A 94 30.86 -0.66 -6.14
N ALA A 95 32.03 -0.20 -6.55
CA ALA A 95 32.20 1.07 -7.21
C ALA A 95 32.62 0.95 -8.69
N ILE A 96 32.69 -0.28 -9.21
CA ILE A 96 32.90 -0.52 -10.63
C ILE A 96 31.61 -0.23 -11.39
N ARG A 97 31.76 0.40 -12.55
CA ARG A 97 30.72 0.61 -13.55
C ARG A 97 31.28 0.17 -14.91
N PRO A 98 30.44 -0.25 -15.88
CA PRO A 98 30.91 -0.65 -17.21
C PRO A 98 31.79 0.42 -17.88
N GLU A 99 31.45 1.70 -17.73
CA GLU A 99 32.18 2.81 -18.33
C GLU A 99 33.60 2.95 -17.73
N LEU A 100 33.73 2.81 -16.40
CA LEU A 100 35.02 2.85 -15.71
C LEU A 100 35.89 1.64 -16.07
N ALA A 101 35.30 0.46 -16.20
CA ALA A 101 36.01 -0.74 -16.61
C ALA A 101 36.59 -0.56 -18.03
N ALA A 102 35.80 -0.04 -18.96
CA ALA A 102 36.25 0.24 -20.32
C ALA A 102 37.35 1.32 -20.36
N GLU A 103 37.23 2.40 -19.58
CA GLU A 103 38.25 3.46 -19.48
C GLU A 103 39.60 2.90 -18.98
N LEU A 104 39.57 1.96 -18.03
CA LEU A 104 40.75 1.31 -17.48
C LEU A 104 41.29 0.14 -18.35
N GLY A 105 40.65 -0.16 -19.49
CA GLY A 105 41.11 -1.20 -20.44
C GLY A 105 40.67 -2.64 -20.12
N PHE A 106 39.65 -2.81 -19.28
CA PHE A 106 39.00 -4.11 -19.03
C PHE A 106 37.93 -4.41 -20.09
N ASP A 107 37.66 -5.70 -20.30
CA ASP A 107 36.67 -6.16 -21.31
C ASP A 107 35.23 -6.09 -20.78
N ALA A 108 35.04 -6.14 -19.45
CA ALA A 108 33.73 -6.00 -18.80
C ALA A 108 33.86 -5.47 -17.36
N GLY A 109 32.85 -4.70 -16.93
CA GLY A 109 32.73 -4.16 -15.58
C GLY A 109 31.46 -4.66 -14.88
N PHE A 110 31.62 -5.21 -13.67
CA PHE A 110 30.55 -5.79 -12.86
C PHE A 110 30.32 -4.98 -11.58
N GLY A 111 29.25 -4.19 -11.57
CA GLY A 111 28.90 -3.31 -10.46
C GLY A 111 27.98 -3.95 -9.41
N PRO A 112 27.48 -3.15 -8.44
CA PRO A 112 26.47 -3.60 -7.49
C PRO A 112 25.22 -4.13 -8.21
N GLY A 113 24.79 -5.34 -7.85
CA GLY A 113 23.60 -5.97 -8.41
C GLY A 113 23.85 -6.86 -9.63
N THR A 114 25.09 -6.93 -10.15
CA THR A 114 25.47 -7.93 -11.16
C THR A 114 25.19 -9.35 -10.63
N THR A 115 24.53 -10.17 -11.44
CA THR A 115 24.22 -11.55 -11.06
C THR A 115 25.39 -12.48 -11.38
N VAL A 116 25.45 -13.64 -10.69
CA VAL A 116 26.43 -14.68 -11.02
C VAL A 116 26.30 -15.13 -12.48
N GLU A 117 25.07 -15.21 -12.98
CA GLU A 117 24.74 -15.59 -14.35
C GLU A 117 25.29 -14.60 -15.39
N GLU A 118 25.32 -13.31 -15.08
CA GLU A 118 25.91 -12.28 -15.94
C GLU A 118 27.44 -12.44 -16.05
N ALA A 119 28.12 -12.77 -14.95
CA ALA A 119 29.55 -13.06 -14.97
C ALA A 119 29.86 -14.36 -15.73
N VAL A 120 29.02 -15.40 -15.59
CA VAL A 120 29.13 -16.65 -16.35
C VAL A 120 28.92 -16.38 -17.84
N ALA A 121 27.94 -15.53 -18.20
CA ALA A 121 27.68 -15.15 -19.58
C ALA A 121 28.89 -14.53 -20.28
N PHE A 122 29.58 -13.64 -19.58
CA PHE A 122 30.83 -13.04 -20.04
C PHE A 122 31.94 -14.08 -20.27
N VAL A 123 32.11 -15.05 -19.36
CA VAL A 123 33.09 -16.13 -19.53
C VAL A 123 32.77 -16.99 -20.75
N GLU A 124 31.49 -17.26 -21.00
CA GLU A 124 31.02 -18.12 -22.08
C GLU A 124 30.84 -17.43 -23.45
N ASP A 125 31.14 -16.12 -23.54
CA ASP A 125 30.92 -15.30 -24.75
C ASP A 125 29.47 -15.34 -25.25
N ARG A 126 28.52 -15.46 -24.31
CA ARG A 126 27.10 -15.37 -24.60
C ARG A 126 26.56 -14.01 -24.18
N GLU A 127 25.60 -13.52 -24.94
CA GLU A 127 24.82 -12.36 -24.53
C GLU A 127 24.08 -12.70 -23.23
N TYR A 128 24.31 -11.90 -22.17
CA TYR A 128 23.51 -12.00 -20.96
C TYR A 128 22.11 -11.46 -21.25
N VAL A 129 21.18 -12.37 -21.49
CA VAL A 129 19.77 -12.05 -21.46
C VAL A 129 19.32 -12.23 -20.02
N GLU A 130 19.09 -11.12 -19.31
CA GLU A 130 18.50 -11.19 -17.98
C GLU A 130 17.21 -12.03 -18.08
N ALA A 131 17.18 -13.16 -17.37
CA ALA A 131 16.01 -14.01 -17.35
C ALA A 131 14.83 -13.13 -16.92
N ARG A 132 13.90 -12.88 -17.85
CA ARG A 132 12.61 -12.26 -17.56
C ARG A 132 11.76 -13.24 -16.74
N GLN A 133 12.26 -13.72 -15.62
CA GLN A 133 11.41 -14.24 -14.57
C GLN A 133 10.67 -13.03 -14.01
N ARG A 134 9.59 -12.65 -14.72
CA ARG A 134 8.51 -11.89 -14.09
C ARG A 134 8.09 -12.74 -12.91
N ALA A 135 8.47 -12.34 -11.70
CA ALA A 135 7.85 -12.88 -10.51
C ALA A 135 6.35 -12.69 -10.71
N VAL A 136 5.61 -13.79 -10.92
CA VAL A 136 4.18 -13.71 -11.13
C VAL A 136 3.56 -13.49 -9.77
N LYS A 137 3.23 -12.25 -9.47
CA LYS A 137 2.45 -11.90 -8.30
C LYS A 137 1.00 -12.24 -8.59
N HIS A 138 0.33 -12.91 -7.65
CA HIS A 138 -1.08 -13.25 -7.78
C HIS A 138 -1.93 -12.37 -6.88
N LYS A 139 -3.03 -11.85 -7.42
CA LYS A 139 -4.02 -11.10 -6.65
C LYS A 139 -4.61 -12.01 -5.57
N THR A 140 -4.44 -11.61 -4.31
CA THR A 140 -4.82 -12.42 -3.15
C THR A 140 -6.06 -11.85 -2.47
N ASN A 141 -7.14 -12.62 -2.40
CA ASN A 141 -8.27 -12.26 -1.56
C ASN A 141 -8.01 -12.71 -0.11
N PHE A 142 -7.45 -11.81 0.69
CA PHE A 142 -7.06 -12.08 2.08
C PHE A 142 -8.23 -12.16 3.07
N THR A 143 -9.48 -12.02 2.60
CA THR A 143 -10.68 -12.22 3.44
C THR A 143 -11.20 -13.66 3.41
N ILE A 144 -10.68 -14.50 2.52
CA ILE A 144 -11.05 -15.92 2.45
C ILE A 144 -10.52 -16.65 3.69
N GLY A 145 -11.36 -17.52 4.26
CA GLY A 145 -11.01 -18.38 5.39
C GLY A 145 -11.44 -17.84 6.75
N TYR A 146 -11.90 -16.59 6.84
CA TYR A 146 -12.43 -16.03 8.09
C TYR A 146 -13.92 -16.38 8.28
N SER A 147 -14.24 -16.99 9.42
CA SER A 147 -15.62 -17.39 9.76
C SER A 147 -16.45 -16.26 10.37
N TYR A 148 -15.81 -15.19 10.85
CA TYR A 148 -16.43 -14.14 11.66
C TYR A 148 -17.04 -14.67 12.98
N ALA A 149 -16.58 -15.83 13.46
CA ALA A 149 -16.98 -16.37 14.75
C ALA A 149 -16.48 -15.48 15.89
N TYR A 150 -17.40 -15.15 16.80
CA TYR A 150 -17.08 -14.43 18.03
C TYR A 150 -16.57 -15.40 19.09
N ARG A 151 -15.42 -15.06 19.67
CA ARG A 151 -14.80 -15.77 20.79
C ARG A 151 -15.29 -15.21 22.13
N HIS A 152 -15.59 -13.91 22.19
CA HIS A 152 -16.13 -13.26 23.39
C HIS A 152 -17.67 -13.14 23.35
N GLN A 153 -18.38 -14.07 24.00
CA GLN A 153 -19.85 -14.16 23.91
C GLN A 153 -20.60 -12.94 24.46
N GLY A 154 -20.16 -12.34 25.58
CA GLY A 154 -20.82 -11.17 26.14
C GLY A 154 -20.80 -9.94 25.22
N ILE A 155 -19.76 -9.80 24.40
CA ILE A 155 -19.64 -8.72 23.40
C ILE A 155 -20.51 -9.06 22.19
N LYS A 156 -20.50 -10.33 21.75
CA LYS A 156 -21.37 -10.82 20.67
C LYS A 156 -22.84 -10.50 20.94
N GLU A 157 -23.36 -10.85 22.11
CA GLU A 157 -24.77 -10.62 22.46
C GLU A 157 -25.16 -9.15 22.41
N LYS A 158 -24.26 -8.25 22.84
CA LYS A 158 -24.49 -6.80 22.77
C LYS A 158 -24.46 -6.30 21.34
N LEU A 159 -23.51 -6.78 20.53
CA LEU A 159 -23.42 -6.44 19.10
C LEU A 159 -24.67 -6.91 18.35
N ASP A 160 -25.16 -8.13 18.59
CA ASP A 160 -26.39 -8.64 17.99
C ASP A 160 -27.57 -7.69 18.31
N GLN A 161 -27.77 -7.33 19.58
CA GLN A 161 -28.81 -6.37 19.99
C GLN A 161 -28.68 -5.00 19.32
N ILE A 162 -27.45 -4.45 19.24
CA ILE A 162 -27.21 -3.16 18.59
C ILE A 162 -27.48 -3.26 17.09
N THR A 163 -27.11 -4.36 16.43
CA THR A 163 -27.38 -4.52 14.99
C THR A 163 -28.88 -4.63 14.70
N ASP A 164 -29.64 -5.36 15.51
CA ASP A 164 -31.10 -5.44 15.38
C ASP A 164 -31.75 -4.08 15.64
N MET A 165 -31.24 -3.32 16.61
CA MET A 165 -31.66 -1.94 16.88
C MET A 165 -31.40 -1.02 15.68
N ILE A 166 -30.22 -1.08 15.06
CA ILE A 166 -29.89 -0.30 13.86
C ILE A 166 -30.82 -0.65 12.70
N LEU A 167 -31.02 -1.94 12.41
CA LEU A 167 -31.85 -2.40 11.29
C LEU A 167 -33.32 -2.03 11.50
N THR A 168 -33.82 -2.15 12.73
CA THR A 168 -35.19 -1.72 13.10
C THR A 168 -35.33 -0.21 12.95
N TRP A 169 -34.37 0.57 13.45
CA TRP A 169 -34.37 2.02 13.30
C TRP A 169 -34.33 2.45 11.83
N ALA A 170 -33.60 1.74 10.97
CA ALA A 170 -33.48 2.07 9.56
C ALA A 170 -34.71 1.66 8.71
N GLN A 171 -35.60 0.83 9.24
CA GLN A 171 -36.72 0.28 8.47
C GLN A 171 -37.61 1.39 7.90
N GLY A 172 -37.93 1.27 6.60
CA GLY A 172 -38.78 2.22 5.88
C GLY A 172 -38.18 3.63 5.78
N LYS A 173 -36.85 3.78 5.86
CA LYS A 173 -36.16 5.06 5.69
C LYS A 173 -35.20 5.02 4.49
N THR A 174 -34.95 6.19 3.91
CA THR A 174 -33.99 6.38 2.81
C THR A 174 -33.35 7.78 2.91
N SER A 175 -32.40 8.05 2.02
CA SER A 175 -31.69 9.31 1.91
C SER A 175 -31.44 9.65 0.43
N PRO A 176 -31.08 10.91 0.11
CA PRO A 176 -30.62 11.28 -1.24
C PRO A 176 -29.45 10.42 -1.73
N GLY A 177 -28.49 10.09 -0.87
CA GLY A 177 -27.35 9.24 -1.19
C GLY A 177 -27.78 7.83 -1.62
N VAL A 178 -28.72 7.22 -0.88
CA VAL A 178 -29.30 5.92 -1.25
C VAL A 178 -30.02 6.00 -2.59
N ARG A 179 -30.82 7.05 -2.83
CA ARG A 179 -31.51 7.23 -4.12
C ARG A 179 -30.55 7.38 -5.29
N ARG A 180 -29.46 8.15 -5.14
CA ARG A 180 -28.43 8.25 -6.18
C ARG A 180 -27.74 6.92 -6.45
N ALA A 181 -27.47 6.14 -5.41
CA ALA A 181 -26.90 4.81 -5.53
C ALA A 181 -27.83 3.86 -6.30
N GLU A 182 -29.13 3.82 -5.96
CA GLU A 182 -30.16 3.05 -6.67
C GLU A 182 -30.24 3.46 -8.15
N ILE A 183 -30.34 4.75 -8.43
CA ILE A 183 -30.39 5.30 -9.81
C ILE A 183 -29.14 4.90 -10.60
N ARG A 184 -27.96 5.03 -10.02
CA ARG A 184 -26.69 4.63 -10.66
C ARG A 184 -26.62 3.12 -10.86
N ASP A 185 -27.11 2.34 -9.91
CA ASP A 185 -27.11 0.89 -9.99
C ASP A 185 -28.01 0.38 -11.13
N GLU A 186 -29.20 0.96 -11.26
CA GLU A 186 -30.24 0.54 -12.20
C GLU A 186 -30.09 1.14 -13.61
N LEU A 187 -29.72 2.42 -13.70
CA LEU A 187 -29.81 3.17 -14.96
C LEU A 187 -28.45 3.45 -15.62
N TRP A 188 -27.35 3.42 -14.86
CA TRP A 188 -26.01 3.64 -15.39
C TRP A 188 -25.32 2.30 -15.68
N ASP A 189 -25.18 1.98 -16.97
CA ASP A 189 -24.52 0.76 -17.43
C ASP A 189 -23.08 1.05 -17.86
N VAL A 190 -22.12 0.32 -17.28
CA VAL A 190 -20.68 0.57 -17.50
C VAL A 190 -20.23 0.21 -18.91
N HIS A 191 -20.84 -0.78 -19.56
CA HIS A 191 -20.47 -1.20 -20.91
C HIS A 191 -20.97 -0.18 -21.94
N ARG A 192 -22.25 0.16 -21.87
CA ARG A 192 -22.86 1.21 -22.71
C ARG A 192 -22.14 2.55 -22.53
N TRP A 193 -21.75 2.89 -21.29
CA TRP A 193 -20.99 4.11 -21.02
C TRP A 193 -19.58 4.07 -21.61
N ARG A 194 -18.88 2.92 -21.54
CA ARG A 194 -17.57 2.72 -22.19
C ARG A 194 -17.67 2.82 -23.72
N ASP A 195 -18.81 2.46 -24.29
CA ASP A 195 -19.12 2.56 -25.71
C ASP A 195 -19.65 3.96 -26.11
N TYR A 196 -19.57 4.94 -25.21
CA TYR A 196 -19.99 6.32 -25.41
C TYR A 196 -21.49 6.48 -25.74
N GLU A 197 -22.33 5.53 -25.34
CA GLU A 197 -23.77 5.66 -25.48
C GLU A 197 -24.33 6.75 -24.54
N PRO A 198 -25.34 7.54 -24.98
CA PRO A 198 -25.99 8.52 -24.11
C PRO A 198 -26.68 7.89 -22.89
N MET A 199 -26.43 8.46 -21.72
CA MET A 199 -27.03 8.04 -20.44
C MET A 199 -28.21 8.92 -20.02
N ALA A 200 -28.97 9.43 -20.99
CA ALA A 200 -29.97 10.48 -20.77
C ALA A 200 -31.04 10.16 -19.70
N LYS A 201 -31.45 8.89 -19.56
CA LYS A 201 -32.40 8.49 -18.50
C LYS A 201 -31.73 8.55 -17.12
N PHE A 202 -30.50 8.07 -17.00
CA PHE A 202 -29.72 8.16 -15.78
C PHE A 202 -29.52 9.62 -15.40
N GLU A 203 -29.01 10.46 -16.31
CA GLU A 203 -28.73 11.87 -16.06
C GLU A 203 -29.96 12.62 -15.54
N ARG A 204 -31.12 12.48 -16.20
CA ARG A 204 -32.37 13.12 -15.79
C ARG A 204 -32.85 12.74 -14.40
N GLU A 205 -32.72 11.47 -14.01
CA GLU A 205 -33.15 11.02 -12.67
C GLU A 205 -32.11 11.38 -11.61
N TYR A 206 -30.83 11.29 -11.95
CA TYR A 206 -29.71 11.50 -11.06
C TYR A 206 -29.60 12.96 -10.57
N VAL A 207 -29.80 13.94 -11.44
CA VAL A 207 -29.72 15.36 -11.07
C VAL A 207 -30.79 15.83 -10.07
N LYS A 208 -31.92 15.10 -9.97
CA LYS A 208 -33.00 15.39 -9.00
C LYS A 208 -32.58 15.19 -7.55
N HIS A 209 -31.58 14.33 -7.34
CA HIS A 209 -31.05 13.98 -6.02
C HIS A 209 -29.63 14.51 -5.81
N SER A 210 -29.15 15.37 -6.71
CA SER A 210 -27.81 15.95 -6.65
C SER A 210 -27.85 17.42 -6.27
N ASP A 211 -26.75 17.92 -5.70
CA ASP A 211 -26.59 19.34 -5.37
C ASP A 211 -26.44 20.21 -6.63
N GLU A 212 -26.41 21.53 -6.42
CA GLU A 212 -26.33 22.51 -7.51
C GLU A 212 -25.07 22.36 -8.35
N MET A 213 -23.92 22.04 -7.73
CA MET A 213 -22.65 21.90 -8.44
C MET A 213 -22.71 20.75 -9.44
N VAL A 214 -23.17 19.59 -8.97
CA VAL A 214 -23.28 18.38 -9.80
C VAL A 214 -24.38 18.56 -10.85
N ARG A 215 -25.52 19.17 -10.50
CA ARG A 215 -26.59 19.48 -11.45
C ARG A 215 -26.10 20.37 -12.59
N ASN A 216 -25.42 21.46 -12.26
CA ASN A 216 -24.88 22.41 -13.24
C ASN A 216 -23.84 21.76 -14.17
N PHE A 217 -23.09 20.77 -13.68
CA PHE A 217 -22.22 19.96 -14.53
C PHE A 217 -22.99 19.16 -15.59
N TYR A 218 -24.03 18.42 -15.20
CA TYR A 218 -24.79 17.60 -16.16
C TYR A 218 -25.68 18.45 -17.09
N GLU A 219 -26.22 19.57 -16.61
CA GLU A 219 -27.12 20.43 -17.40
C GLU A 219 -26.38 21.42 -18.30
N ASN A 220 -25.26 21.99 -17.83
CA ASN A 220 -24.57 23.10 -18.49
C ASN A 220 -23.08 22.84 -18.77
N GLY A 221 -22.54 21.68 -18.37
CA GLY A 221 -21.13 21.33 -18.57
C GLY A 221 -20.14 22.08 -17.67
N VAL A 222 -20.64 22.78 -16.63
CA VAL A 222 -19.81 23.59 -15.72
C VAL A 222 -19.14 22.70 -14.68
N LEU A 223 -17.82 22.77 -14.59
CA LEU A 223 -17.03 22.04 -13.60
C LEU A 223 -16.84 22.84 -12.30
N HIS A 224 -16.44 22.15 -11.23
CA HIS A 224 -15.88 22.79 -10.04
C HIS A 224 -14.72 23.71 -10.43
N SER A 225 -14.61 24.87 -9.79
CA SER A 225 -13.68 25.95 -10.20
C SER A 225 -12.21 25.55 -10.23
N LYS A 226 -11.83 24.56 -9.43
CA LYS A 226 -10.48 23.99 -9.35
C LYS A 226 -10.31 22.67 -10.11
N THR A 227 -11.24 22.36 -11.02
CA THR A 227 -11.28 21.10 -11.76
C THR A 227 -11.37 21.38 -13.25
N ARG A 228 -10.52 20.70 -14.03
CA ARG A 228 -10.52 20.81 -15.49
C ARG A 228 -10.51 19.44 -16.16
N ARG A 229 -10.86 19.42 -17.44
CA ARG A 229 -10.65 18.25 -18.30
C ARG A 229 -9.19 18.15 -18.71
N PHE A 230 -8.71 16.93 -18.94
CA PHE A 230 -7.45 16.70 -19.62
C PHE A 230 -7.55 17.09 -21.11
N SER A 231 -6.45 17.58 -21.67
CA SER A 231 -6.29 17.75 -23.11
C SER A 231 -6.11 16.40 -23.80
N LYS A 232 -6.27 16.37 -25.12
CA LYS A 232 -6.06 15.15 -25.91
C LYS A 232 -4.61 14.68 -25.84
N GLU A 233 -3.68 15.62 -25.86
CA GLU A 233 -2.23 15.39 -25.80
C GLU A 233 -1.83 14.77 -24.45
N GLU A 234 -2.41 15.26 -23.34
CA GLU A 234 -2.17 14.68 -22.02
C GLU A 234 -2.68 13.23 -21.93
N VAL A 235 -3.84 12.94 -22.54
CA VAL A 235 -4.40 11.57 -22.57
C VAL A 235 -3.51 10.63 -23.39
N VAL A 236 -3.08 11.05 -24.58
CA VAL A 236 -2.17 10.25 -25.44
C VAL A 236 -0.83 10.02 -24.72
N GLY A 237 -0.27 11.06 -24.10
CA GLY A 237 0.98 10.94 -23.36
C GLY A 237 0.89 9.98 -22.17
N LEU A 238 -0.26 9.92 -21.48
CA LEU A 238 -0.52 8.96 -20.41
C LEU A 238 -0.58 7.53 -20.95
N GLU A 239 -1.31 7.30 -22.04
CA GLU A 239 -1.45 5.96 -22.64
C GLU A 239 -0.10 5.43 -23.13
N ASP A 240 0.71 6.29 -23.77
CA ASP A 240 2.08 5.98 -24.18
C ASP A 240 3.00 5.68 -23.00
N TYR A 241 2.89 6.44 -21.90
CA TYR A 241 3.64 6.18 -20.67
C TYR A 241 3.30 4.81 -20.10
N VAL A 242 2.01 4.50 -19.92
CA VAL A 242 1.55 3.24 -19.35
C VAL A 242 2.01 2.05 -20.21
N ALA A 243 1.88 2.14 -21.54
CA ALA A 243 2.29 1.08 -22.45
C ALA A 243 3.79 0.75 -22.30
N ARG A 244 4.66 1.77 -22.34
CA ARG A 244 6.11 1.60 -22.18
C ARG A 244 6.51 1.08 -20.80
N THR A 245 5.82 1.53 -19.75
CA THR A 245 6.10 1.08 -18.39
C THR A 245 5.71 -0.38 -18.21
N ILE A 246 4.53 -0.82 -18.65
CA ILE A 246 4.10 -2.23 -18.53
C ILE A 246 5.03 -3.19 -19.30
N GLU A 247 5.59 -2.74 -20.42
CA GLU A 247 6.52 -3.55 -21.21
C GLU A 247 7.82 -3.87 -20.45
N THR A 248 8.32 -2.91 -19.65
CA THR A 248 9.66 -2.95 -19.04
C THR A 248 9.65 -3.17 -17.53
N MET A 249 8.55 -2.86 -16.84
CA MET A 249 8.42 -2.92 -15.39
C MET A 249 8.43 -4.37 -14.88
N LYS A 250 9.15 -4.57 -13.77
CA LYS A 250 9.09 -5.79 -12.96
C LYS A 250 8.15 -5.56 -11.78
N VAL A 251 7.45 -6.61 -11.33
CA VAL A 251 6.54 -6.55 -10.18
C VAL A 251 7.07 -7.51 -9.11
N PRO A 252 8.02 -7.07 -8.27
CA PRO A 252 8.61 -7.95 -7.26
C PRO A 252 7.61 -8.25 -6.13
N GLN A 253 7.89 -9.31 -5.36
CA GLN A 253 7.26 -9.48 -4.05
C GLN A 253 8.04 -8.66 -3.02
N LEU A 254 7.33 -7.94 -2.16
CA LEU A 254 7.94 -7.13 -1.12
C LEU A 254 8.45 -7.99 0.05
N SER A 255 7.75 -9.09 0.35
CA SER A 255 8.06 -10.01 1.43
C SER A 255 7.97 -11.46 0.96
N ALA A 256 8.80 -12.33 1.55
CA ALA A 256 8.68 -13.78 1.38
C ALA A 256 7.51 -14.38 2.20
N ARG A 257 6.96 -13.63 3.16
CA ARG A 257 5.77 -14.03 3.91
C ARG A 257 4.51 -13.72 3.10
N ALA A 258 3.50 -14.58 3.23
CA ALA A 258 2.19 -14.33 2.65
C ALA A 258 1.43 -13.15 3.28
N LYS A 259 1.81 -12.73 4.50
CA LYS A 259 1.17 -11.65 5.27
C LYS A 259 2.22 -10.82 6.01
N PRO A 260 2.02 -9.50 6.14
CA PRO A 260 0.88 -8.75 5.65
C PRO A 260 1.07 -8.37 4.16
N LEU A 261 -0.04 -8.23 3.44
CA LEU A 261 -0.04 -7.51 2.17
C LEU A 261 0.20 -6.02 2.40
N VAL A 262 1.01 -5.36 1.58
CA VAL A 262 1.39 -3.96 1.74
C VAL A 262 0.64 -3.07 0.75
N PHE A 263 -0.13 -2.12 1.29
CA PHE A 263 -0.93 -1.16 0.52
C PHE A 263 -0.30 0.24 0.55
N ASN A 264 -0.36 0.93 -0.59
CA ASN A 264 0.01 2.34 -0.71
C ASN A 264 -1.20 3.23 -0.98
N GLN A 265 -1.14 4.47 -0.49
CA GLN A 265 -2.13 5.49 -0.80
C GLN A 265 -1.72 6.33 -2.01
N TYR A 266 -2.71 6.80 -2.76
CA TYR A 266 -2.59 7.81 -3.79
C TYR A 266 -3.84 8.73 -3.79
N GLY A 267 -3.73 9.88 -4.45
CA GLY A 267 -4.79 10.89 -4.49
C GLY A 267 -4.19 12.28 -4.68
N THR A 268 -3.46 12.49 -5.76
CA THR A 268 -2.71 13.72 -6.00
C THR A 268 -3.55 14.84 -6.65
N GLY A 269 -4.86 14.64 -6.87
CA GLY A 269 -5.66 15.54 -7.72
C GLY A 269 -5.59 15.20 -9.20
N CYS A 270 -4.56 14.48 -9.64
CA CYS A 270 -4.26 14.28 -11.04
C CYS A 270 -4.14 12.77 -11.34
N PRO A 271 -5.15 12.17 -11.99
CA PRO A 271 -5.13 10.75 -12.37
C PRO A 271 -3.88 10.32 -13.16
N PHE A 272 -3.27 11.22 -13.94
CA PHE A 272 -1.99 10.94 -14.61
C PHE A 272 -0.90 10.66 -13.58
N MET A 273 -0.71 11.56 -12.63
CA MET A 273 0.30 11.43 -11.58
C MET A 273 -0.01 10.23 -10.67
N ASP A 274 -1.28 10.01 -10.34
CA ASP A 274 -1.72 8.84 -9.58
C ASP A 274 -1.30 7.53 -10.26
N ILE A 275 -1.53 7.40 -11.58
CA ILE A 275 -1.10 6.23 -12.35
C ILE A 275 0.42 6.06 -12.28
N GLY A 276 1.19 7.16 -12.35
CA GLY A 276 2.63 7.13 -12.13
C GLY A 276 3.01 6.61 -10.72
N HIS A 277 2.35 7.10 -9.67
CA HIS A 277 2.58 6.64 -8.30
C HIS A 277 2.17 5.17 -8.08
N ILE A 278 1.09 4.73 -8.73
CA ILE A 278 0.66 3.34 -8.73
C ILE A 278 1.74 2.48 -9.39
N LYS A 279 2.21 2.85 -10.59
CA LYS A 279 3.26 2.10 -11.29
C LYS A 279 4.56 2.02 -10.50
N VAL A 280 4.95 3.10 -9.83
CA VAL A 280 6.08 3.06 -8.89
C VAL A 280 5.80 2.09 -7.73
N SER A 281 4.60 2.13 -7.14
CA SER A 281 4.24 1.23 -6.04
C SER A 281 4.32 -0.24 -6.47
N GLU A 282 3.80 -0.57 -7.65
CA GLU A 282 3.84 -1.90 -8.24
C GLU A 282 5.28 -2.34 -8.55
N ALA A 283 6.09 -1.46 -9.14
CA ALA A 283 7.49 -1.72 -9.46
C ALA A 283 8.37 -2.02 -8.24
N TRP A 284 7.96 -1.52 -7.07
CA TRP A 284 8.64 -1.73 -5.79
C TRP A 284 7.89 -2.68 -4.86
N GLY A 285 6.92 -3.41 -5.40
CA GLY A 285 6.36 -4.62 -4.80
C GLY A 285 5.13 -4.45 -3.92
N ALA A 286 4.48 -3.28 -3.90
CA ALA A 286 3.20 -3.09 -3.21
C ALA A 286 2.15 -4.10 -3.70
N ASP A 287 1.34 -4.62 -2.79
CA ASP A 287 0.26 -5.59 -3.05
C ASP A 287 -1.06 -4.93 -3.44
N GLY A 288 -1.25 -3.68 -3.01
CA GLY A 288 -2.44 -2.94 -3.36
C GLY A 288 -2.28 -1.43 -3.25
N VAL A 289 -3.28 -0.74 -3.77
CA VAL A 289 -3.34 0.72 -3.78
C VAL A 289 -4.73 1.21 -3.35
N VAL A 290 -4.73 2.35 -2.67
CA VAL A 290 -5.91 2.95 -2.06
C VAL A 290 -6.18 4.31 -2.68
N HIS A 291 -7.37 4.47 -3.27
CA HIS A 291 -7.84 5.71 -3.86
C HIS A 291 -8.42 6.65 -2.82
N PHE A 292 -8.05 7.93 -2.89
CA PHE A 292 -8.63 9.01 -2.10
C PHE A 292 -9.33 10.04 -2.99
N ASP A 293 -10.57 10.35 -2.63
CA ASP A 293 -11.37 11.44 -3.19
C ASP A 293 -11.04 12.77 -2.47
N PRO A 294 -11.16 13.93 -3.13
CA PRO A 294 -10.95 15.22 -2.51
C PRO A 294 -11.80 15.43 -1.27
N SER A 295 -11.30 16.26 -0.37
CA SER A 295 -12.00 16.65 0.86
C SER A 295 -13.43 17.16 0.63
N TRP A 296 -13.66 17.86 -0.48
CA TRP A 296 -14.98 18.39 -0.84
C TRP A 296 -15.95 17.32 -1.34
N GLY A 297 -15.47 16.24 -1.99
CA GLY A 297 -16.32 15.22 -2.62
C GLY A 297 -17.19 14.45 -1.61
N ALA A 298 -16.71 14.33 -0.38
CA ALA A 298 -17.48 13.79 0.74
C ALA A 298 -18.67 14.68 1.16
N ARG A 299 -18.62 15.99 0.87
CA ARG A 299 -19.63 16.97 1.30
C ARG A 299 -20.61 17.36 0.20
N THR A 300 -20.38 16.89 -1.02
CA THR A 300 -21.25 17.11 -2.17
C THR A 300 -22.24 15.97 -2.34
N GLU A 301 -23.42 16.28 -2.87
CA GLU A 301 -24.45 15.29 -3.19
C GLU A 301 -24.34 14.98 -4.69
N GLY A 302 -23.63 13.90 -5.02
CA GLY A 302 -23.42 13.43 -6.39
C GLY A 302 -21.94 13.43 -6.82
N LEU A 303 -21.64 12.53 -7.74
CA LEU A 303 -20.39 12.40 -8.50
C LEU A 303 -20.47 13.03 -9.91
N LEU A 304 -19.34 13.57 -10.36
CA LEU A 304 -19.11 14.10 -11.70
C LEU A 304 -18.74 12.97 -12.70
N ASP A 305 -18.69 13.31 -13.99
CA ASP A 305 -18.13 12.45 -15.04
C ASP A 305 -17.05 13.18 -15.87
N GLY A 306 -16.29 12.42 -16.66
CA GLY A 306 -15.19 12.90 -17.47
C GLY A 306 -13.83 12.58 -16.86
N PHE A 307 -12.80 12.65 -17.70
CA PHE A 307 -11.42 12.51 -17.25
C PHE A 307 -10.94 13.87 -16.74
N LEU A 308 -10.88 14.00 -15.42
CA LEU A 308 -10.76 15.27 -14.70
C LEU A 308 -9.51 15.29 -13.83
N THR A 309 -8.82 16.43 -13.82
CA THR A 309 -7.78 16.76 -12.84
C THR A 309 -8.24 17.89 -11.94
N HIS A 310 -7.78 17.87 -10.70
CA HIS A 310 -8.10 18.78 -9.62
C HIS A 310 -6.81 19.35 -9.03
N GLU A 311 -6.84 20.62 -8.61
CA GLU A 311 -5.67 21.34 -8.12
C GLU A 311 -5.32 21.03 -6.64
N GLU A 312 -6.26 20.51 -5.86
CA GLU A 312 -6.10 20.32 -4.39
C GLU A 312 -5.89 18.85 -3.99
N ASP A 313 -6.38 18.46 -2.81
CA ASP A 313 -6.24 17.13 -2.25
C ASP A 313 -7.11 16.11 -2.97
N GLY A 314 -6.65 14.85 -3.05
CA GLY A 314 -7.44 13.72 -3.53
C GLY A 314 -7.78 13.80 -5.02
N THR A 315 -8.10 12.67 -5.62
CA THR A 315 -8.43 12.58 -7.05
C THR A 315 -9.92 12.34 -7.20
N VAL A 316 -10.59 13.21 -7.96
CA VAL A 316 -12.05 13.22 -8.09
C VAL A 316 -12.58 11.86 -8.53
N LEU A 317 -13.56 11.35 -7.77
CA LEU A 317 -14.33 10.17 -8.14
C LEU A 317 -15.23 10.43 -9.36
N THR A 318 -14.71 10.08 -10.54
CA THR A 318 -15.50 10.01 -11.77
C THR A 318 -15.39 8.63 -12.40
N PRO A 319 -16.43 8.16 -13.13
CA PRO A 319 -16.33 6.93 -13.91
C PRO A 319 -15.11 6.92 -14.84
N ALA A 320 -14.81 8.02 -15.53
CA ALA A 320 -13.69 8.12 -16.45
C ALA A 320 -12.30 8.13 -15.78
N ASN A 321 -12.14 8.75 -14.61
CA ASN A 321 -10.88 8.68 -13.84
C ASN A 321 -10.64 7.24 -13.37
N LEU A 322 -11.63 6.64 -12.71
CA LEU A 322 -11.54 5.29 -12.19
C LEU A 322 -11.33 4.25 -13.30
N ASN A 323 -12.02 4.39 -14.43
CA ASN A 323 -11.85 3.47 -15.56
C ASN A 323 -10.41 3.49 -16.13
N ARG A 324 -9.77 4.66 -16.23
CA ARG A 324 -8.38 4.76 -16.69
C ARG A 324 -7.40 4.20 -15.68
N ILE A 325 -7.59 4.51 -14.40
CA ILE A 325 -6.77 3.93 -13.33
C ILE A 325 -6.90 2.40 -13.35
N LYS A 326 -8.13 1.87 -13.43
CA LYS A 326 -8.38 0.42 -13.49
C LYS A 326 -7.64 -0.26 -14.64
N ARG A 327 -7.65 0.35 -15.83
CA ARG A 327 -6.95 -0.16 -17.02
C ARG A 327 -5.43 -0.11 -16.89
N ALA A 328 -4.91 0.80 -16.07
CA ALA A 328 -3.48 0.95 -15.85
C ALA A 328 -2.95 0.01 -14.76
N LEU A 329 -3.77 -0.54 -13.86
CA LEU A 329 -3.31 -1.44 -12.80
C LEU A 329 -2.72 -2.74 -13.34
N GLU A 330 -1.70 -3.26 -12.67
CA GLU A 330 -1.28 -4.65 -12.85
C GLU A 330 -2.39 -5.61 -12.38
N GLU A 331 -2.52 -6.77 -13.04
CA GLU A 331 -3.55 -7.75 -12.70
C GLU A 331 -3.48 -8.23 -11.24
N SER A 332 -2.26 -8.26 -10.68
CA SER A 332 -1.99 -8.69 -9.32
C SER A 332 -2.37 -7.66 -8.24
N THR A 333 -2.52 -6.37 -8.62
CA THR A 333 -2.69 -5.26 -7.69
C THR A 333 -4.12 -5.21 -7.15
N LEU A 334 -4.26 -5.29 -5.83
CA LEU A 334 -5.52 -5.04 -5.14
C LEU A 334 -5.85 -3.55 -5.17
N TRP A 335 -7.07 -3.20 -5.51
CA TRP A 335 -7.48 -1.81 -5.62
C TRP A 335 -8.68 -1.52 -4.73
N GLN A 336 -8.48 -0.58 -3.80
CA GLN A 336 -9.52 -0.08 -2.94
C GLN A 336 -10.01 1.30 -3.40
N ILE A 337 -11.32 1.44 -3.56
CA ILE A 337 -11.97 2.75 -3.68
C ILE A 337 -12.71 3.05 -2.39
N ARG A 338 -12.29 4.08 -1.68
CA ARG A 338 -12.86 4.44 -0.37
C ARG A 338 -14.20 5.15 -0.54
N ALA A 339 -15.30 4.47 -0.23
CA ALA A 339 -16.65 5.04 -0.15
C ALA A 339 -16.88 5.91 1.11
N HIS A 340 -15.82 6.50 1.64
CA HIS A 340 -15.74 6.97 3.01
C HIS A 340 -16.21 8.42 3.22
N ARG A 341 -16.61 8.75 4.46
CA ARG A 341 -16.86 10.08 5.08
C ARG A 341 -18.01 10.94 4.59
N GLY A 342 -18.80 10.54 3.61
CA GLY A 342 -19.60 11.52 2.89
C GLY A 342 -21.00 11.13 2.47
N LEU A 343 -21.66 12.11 1.88
CA LEU A 343 -23.02 12.02 1.35
C LEU A 343 -23.14 11.07 0.15
N ASN A 344 -22.01 10.69 -0.44
CA ASN A 344 -21.88 9.80 -1.59
C ASN A 344 -21.53 8.36 -1.24
N THR A 345 -21.43 8.00 0.05
CA THR A 345 -21.00 6.67 0.49
C THR A 345 -21.64 5.50 -0.28
N PRO A 346 -22.98 5.38 -0.42
CA PRO A 346 -23.56 4.23 -1.11
C PRO A 346 -23.32 4.26 -2.63
N GLU A 347 -23.33 5.42 -3.27
CA GLU A 347 -23.11 5.49 -4.72
C GLU A 347 -21.65 5.30 -5.12
N THR A 348 -20.69 5.67 -4.26
CA THR A 348 -19.28 5.36 -4.47
C THR A 348 -19.06 3.85 -4.46
N VAL A 349 -19.75 3.09 -3.60
CA VAL A 349 -19.69 1.61 -3.62
C VAL A 349 -20.25 1.06 -4.94
N VAL A 350 -21.37 1.57 -5.43
CA VAL A 350 -21.94 1.16 -6.72
C VAL A 350 -20.98 1.43 -7.87
N LEU A 351 -20.40 2.64 -7.91
CA LEU A 351 -19.44 3.01 -8.94
C LEU A 351 -18.18 2.12 -8.88
N ALA A 352 -17.64 1.90 -7.69
CA ALA A 352 -16.47 1.06 -7.46
C ALA A 352 -16.73 -0.39 -7.93
N GLY A 353 -17.87 -0.96 -7.57
CA GLY A 353 -18.27 -2.31 -7.97
C GLY A 353 -18.44 -2.46 -9.48
N LYS A 354 -19.11 -1.51 -10.15
CA LYS A 354 -19.29 -1.54 -11.61
C LYS A 354 -18.00 -1.33 -12.39
N ILE A 355 -17.07 -0.51 -11.90
CA ILE A 355 -15.76 -0.30 -12.55
C ILE A 355 -14.83 -1.50 -12.32
N GLY A 356 -14.95 -2.19 -11.19
CA GLY A 356 -14.17 -3.38 -10.84
C GLY A 356 -13.06 -3.12 -9.83
N ALA A 357 -13.34 -2.32 -8.80
CA ALA A 357 -12.52 -2.28 -7.59
C ALA A 357 -12.63 -3.60 -6.82
N ASP A 358 -11.58 -3.96 -6.08
CA ASP A 358 -11.52 -5.21 -5.32
C ASP A 358 -12.08 -5.01 -3.90
N LEU A 359 -11.93 -3.80 -3.35
CA LEU A 359 -12.25 -3.47 -1.97
C LEU A 359 -12.91 -2.09 -1.88
N THR A 360 -13.67 -1.86 -0.81
CA THR A 360 -14.13 -0.51 -0.44
C THR A 360 -13.92 -0.23 1.05
N LYS A 361 -14.53 0.85 1.54
CA LYS A 361 -14.42 1.33 2.91
C LYS A 361 -15.75 1.87 3.40
N ILE A 362 -16.20 1.37 4.55
CA ILE A 362 -17.47 1.77 5.16
C ILE A 362 -17.27 1.83 6.68
N ASN A 363 -17.43 3.02 7.28
CA ASN A 363 -17.51 3.16 8.73
C ASN A 363 -18.52 4.25 9.11
N ILE A 364 -19.50 3.87 9.93
CA ILE A 364 -20.52 4.78 10.45
C ILE A 364 -19.91 5.71 11.51
N CYS A 365 -19.22 5.18 12.51
CA CYS A 365 -18.75 5.96 13.65
C CYS A 365 -17.73 7.01 13.22
N TYR A 366 -16.69 6.63 12.47
CA TYR A 366 -15.68 7.59 12.01
C TYR A 366 -16.27 8.64 11.08
N GLY A 367 -17.07 8.21 10.11
CA GLY A 367 -17.72 9.14 9.18
C GLY A 367 -18.62 10.15 9.91
N SER A 368 -19.27 9.71 10.99
CA SER A 368 -20.15 10.55 11.80
C SER A 368 -19.44 11.45 12.80
N LEU A 369 -18.38 10.96 13.44
CA LEU A 369 -17.75 11.64 14.59
C LEU A 369 -16.46 12.38 14.24
N GLY A 370 -15.73 11.90 13.23
CA GLY A 370 -14.45 12.47 12.81
C GLY A 370 -14.46 13.06 11.39
N ALA A 371 -15.50 12.79 10.59
CA ALA A 371 -15.54 13.20 9.18
C ALA A 371 -16.71 14.11 8.79
N GLY A 372 -17.60 14.42 9.73
CA GLY A 372 -18.57 15.52 9.61
C GLY A 372 -19.90 15.20 8.92
N THR A 373 -20.17 13.93 8.61
CA THR A 373 -21.50 13.49 8.13
C THR A 373 -22.45 13.25 9.29
N ASP A 374 -23.72 13.61 9.15
CA ASP A 374 -24.71 13.42 10.20
C ASP A 374 -24.91 11.92 10.58
N PRO A 375 -24.97 11.56 11.87
CA PRO A 375 -25.21 10.19 12.34
C PRO A 375 -26.42 9.48 11.75
N ALA A 376 -27.58 10.15 11.66
CA ALA A 376 -28.79 9.54 11.12
C ALA A 376 -28.61 9.29 9.61
N ARG A 377 -28.08 10.28 8.89
CA ARG A 377 -27.77 10.14 7.46
C ARG A 377 -26.82 8.99 7.18
N LEU A 378 -25.66 8.97 7.85
CA LEU A 378 -24.62 7.98 7.55
C LEU A 378 -25.04 6.56 7.93
N THR A 379 -25.88 6.40 8.96
CA THR A 379 -26.41 5.08 9.34
C THR A 379 -27.24 4.45 8.20
N ILE A 380 -28.13 5.23 7.58
CA ILE A 380 -28.92 4.78 6.41
C ILE A 380 -28.01 4.50 5.21
N ASP A 381 -27.11 5.43 4.91
CA ASP A 381 -26.18 5.34 3.78
C ASP A 381 -25.25 4.13 3.89
N ALA A 382 -24.75 3.82 5.09
CA ALA A 382 -23.89 2.67 5.34
C ALA A 382 -24.62 1.33 5.16
N ILE A 383 -25.88 1.22 5.56
CA ILE A 383 -26.67 -0.01 5.35
C ILE A 383 -26.80 -0.29 3.84
N ALA A 384 -27.16 0.73 3.05
CA ALA A 384 -27.22 0.61 1.60
C ALA A 384 -25.85 0.30 1.00
N ALA A 385 -24.79 0.99 1.44
CA ALA A 385 -23.42 0.75 0.98
C ALA A 385 -22.96 -0.69 1.26
N ILE A 386 -23.26 -1.25 2.44
CA ILE A 386 -22.95 -2.64 2.76
C ILE A 386 -23.70 -3.59 1.83
N ARG A 387 -24.99 -3.35 1.57
CA ARG A 387 -25.77 -4.18 0.62
C ARG A 387 -25.20 -4.14 -0.79
N PHE A 388 -24.77 -2.97 -1.26
CA PHE A 388 -24.10 -2.87 -2.56
C PHE A 388 -22.72 -3.54 -2.54
N ALA A 389 -21.95 -3.42 -1.45
CA ALA A 389 -20.68 -4.11 -1.31
C ALA A 389 -20.86 -5.64 -1.40
N VAL A 390 -21.92 -6.17 -0.79
CA VAL A 390 -22.32 -7.59 -0.93
C VAL A 390 -22.70 -7.92 -2.38
N LYS A 391 -23.54 -7.09 -3.02
CA LYS A 391 -23.97 -7.28 -4.41
C LYS A 391 -22.76 -7.39 -5.37
N TYR A 392 -21.75 -6.55 -5.16
CA TYR A 392 -20.55 -6.49 -5.98
C TYR A 392 -19.39 -7.36 -5.48
N GLY A 393 -19.60 -8.13 -4.40
CA GLY A 393 -18.57 -9.02 -3.85
C GLY A 393 -17.33 -8.31 -3.30
N MET A 394 -17.47 -7.06 -2.87
CA MET A 394 -16.36 -6.23 -2.34
C MET A 394 -16.31 -6.31 -0.80
N PRO A 395 -15.24 -6.90 -0.22
CA PRO A 395 -14.93 -6.68 1.18
C PRO A 395 -14.68 -5.19 1.48
N PHE A 396 -14.86 -4.79 2.72
CA PHE A 396 -14.69 -3.39 3.12
C PHE A 396 -13.98 -3.24 4.45
N ASP A 397 -13.06 -2.28 4.54
CA ASP A 397 -12.44 -1.95 5.82
C ASP A 397 -13.34 -1.07 6.68
N VAL A 398 -13.17 -1.21 7.99
CA VAL A 398 -13.79 -0.41 9.04
C VAL A 398 -12.66 0.19 9.89
N VAL A 399 -12.24 1.41 9.56
CA VAL A 399 -11.08 2.08 10.18
C VAL A 399 -11.38 2.73 11.53
N THR A 400 -10.41 2.81 12.43
CA THR A 400 -10.56 3.51 13.72
C THR A 400 -9.93 4.92 13.75
N ASN A 401 -10.15 5.71 12.69
CA ASN A 401 -9.60 7.07 12.58
C ASN A 401 -10.11 8.04 13.66
N GLU A 402 -11.16 7.67 14.40
CA GLU A 402 -11.61 8.35 15.62
C GLU A 402 -10.46 8.47 16.64
N GLU A 403 -9.52 7.51 16.67
CA GLU A 403 -8.31 7.59 17.50
C GLU A 403 -7.53 8.89 17.21
N LEU A 404 -7.46 9.34 15.95
CA LEU A 404 -6.76 10.58 15.57
C LEU A 404 -7.49 11.85 16.03
N CYS A 405 -8.80 11.75 16.30
CA CYS A 405 -9.58 12.85 16.88
C CYS A 405 -9.38 12.96 18.39
N GLY A 406 -8.79 11.95 19.04
CA GLY A 406 -8.64 11.84 20.50
C GLY A 406 -9.53 10.78 21.16
N VAL A 407 -10.35 10.05 20.38
CA VAL A 407 -11.20 8.99 20.92
C VAL A 407 -10.34 7.81 21.39
N PRO A 408 -10.50 7.34 22.65
CA PRO A 408 -9.74 6.21 23.14
C PRO A 408 -9.93 4.95 22.28
N ALA A 409 -8.88 4.14 22.14
CA ALA A 409 -8.87 2.95 21.27
C ALA A 409 -10.06 2.00 21.53
N PHE A 410 -10.39 1.72 22.80
CA PHE A 410 -11.51 0.84 23.14
C PHE A 410 -12.87 1.38 22.66
N LYS A 411 -13.04 2.71 22.62
CA LYS A 411 -14.30 3.36 22.19
C LYS A 411 -14.40 3.38 20.67
N ALA A 412 -13.29 3.68 19.98
CA ALA A 412 -13.20 3.53 18.52
C ALA A 412 -13.42 2.07 18.09
N PHE A 413 -12.88 1.10 18.82
CA PHE A 413 -13.03 -0.33 18.54
C PHE A 413 -14.48 -0.80 18.74
N ALA A 414 -15.20 -0.27 19.73
CA ALA A 414 -16.63 -0.54 19.86
C ALA A 414 -17.41 -0.09 18.62
N GLY A 415 -17.14 1.11 18.10
CA GLY A 415 -17.75 1.61 16.85
C GLY A 415 -17.40 0.77 15.62
N MET A 416 -16.14 0.35 15.50
CA MET A 416 -15.67 -0.56 14.46
C MET A 416 -16.39 -1.92 14.54
N LEU A 417 -16.49 -2.52 15.73
CA LEU A 417 -17.14 -3.81 15.94
C LEU A 417 -18.64 -3.75 15.68
N ILE A 418 -19.33 -2.64 15.99
CA ILE A 418 -20.73 -2.44 15.64
C ILE A 418 -20.92 -2.44 14.12
N THR A 419 -20.10 -1.67 13.39
CA THR A 419 -20.18 -1.61 11.92
C THR A 419 -19.82 -2.96 11.29
N ALA A 420 -18.81 -3.65 11.81
CA ALA A 420 -18.43 -4.98 11.35
C ALA A 420 -19.54 -6.02 11.61
N ALA A 421 -20.13 -6.04 12.80
CA ALA A 421 -21.26 -6.92 13.13
C ALA A 421 -22.45 -6.69 12.20
N LEU A 422 -22.79 -5.42 11.94
CA LEU A 422 -23.82 -5.04 10.96
C LEU A 422 -23.47 -5.54 9.55
N GLY A 423 -22.20 -5.41 9.17
CA GLY A 423 -21.64 -5.95 7.94
C GLY A 423 -21.90 -7.44 7.78
N VAL A 424 -21.49 -8.24 8.76
CA VAL A 424 -21.70 -9.70 8.77
C VAL A 424 -23.19 -10.05 8.75
N ARG A 425 -24.01 -9.35 9.54
CA ARG A 425 -25.47 -9.53 9.59
C ARG A 425 -26.15 -9.31 8.23
N LEU A 426 -25.61 -8.42 7.41
CA LEU A 426 -26.08 -8.12 6.05
C LEU A 426 -25.42 -8.99 4.97
N GLY A 427 -24.55 -9.94 5.34
CA GLY A 427 -23.85 -10.85 4.42
C GLY A 427 -22.53 -10.31 3.85
N GLY A 428 -22.03 -9.19 4.40
CA GLY A 428 -20.77 -8.56 4.02
C GLY A 428 -19.53 -9.22 4.61
N LYS A 429 -18.37 -8.78 4.13
CA LYS A 429 -17.04 -9.24 4.58
C LYS A 429 -16.24 -8.04 5.12
N PRO A 430 -16.50 -7.60 6.36
CA PRO A 430 -15.77 -6.49 6.95
C PRO A 430 -14.32 -6.89 7.25
N ILE A 431 -13.43 -5.90 7.23
CA ILE A 431 -12.02 -6.01 7.62
C ILE A 431 -11.79 -5.02 8.76
N LEU A 432 -11.28 -5.50 9.88
CA LEU A 432 -11.00 -4.65 11.04
C LEU A 432 -9.73 -3.84 10.75
N GLN A 433 -9.81 -2.51 10.78
CA GLN A 433 -8.67 -1.64 10.48
C GLN A 433 -8.31 -0.77 11.70
N PRO A 434 -7.67 -1.36 12.73
CA PRO A 434 -7.15 -0.58 13.85
C PRO A 434 -6.01 0.35 13.39
N LEU A 435 -5.75 1.44 14.11
CA LEU A 435 -4.59 2.27 13.82
C LEU A 435 -3.36 1.81 14.57
N PHE A 436 -2.21 1.79 13.88
CA PHE A 436 -0.89 1.81 14.53
C PHE A 436 -0.42 3.25 14.53
N CYS A 437 -0.87 4.01 15.51
CA CYS A 437 -0.60 5.43 15.61
C CYS A 437 -0.31 5.86 17.05
N LYS A 438 0.43 6.96 17.19
CA LYS A 438 0.58 7.69 18.45
C LYS A 438 -0.56 8.70 18.56
N SER A 439 -1.78 8.22 18.82
CA SER A 439 -2.97 9.07 18.90
C SER A 439 -2.88 10.13 20.01
N PRO A 440 -3.68 11.21 19.96
CA PRO A 440 -3.71 12.21 21.04
C PRO A 440 -3.96 11.61 22.42
N GLU A 441 -4.86 10.63 22.53
CA GLU A 441 -5.10 9.92 23.81
C GLU A 441 -3.85 9.19 24.29
N VAL A 442 -3.15 8.47 23.40
CA VAL A 442 -1.91 7.77 23.74
C VAL A 442 -0.78 8.74 24.11
N MET A 443 -0.73 9.92 23.49
CA MET A 443 0.23 10.96 23.86
C MET A 443 0.01 11.47 25.29
N VAL A 444 -1.26 11.60 25.70
CA VAL A 444 -1.64 12.07 27.03
C VAL A 444 -1.51 10.96 28.08
N GLY A 445 -1.92 9.73 27.74
CA GLY A 445 -1.91 8.57 28.65
C GLY A 445 -0.53 7.92 28.82
N GLY A 446 0.41 8.19 27.90
CA GLY A 446 1.81 7.75 28.02
C GLY A 446 2.07 6.29 27.61
N GLN A 447 1.10 5.57 27.06
CA GLN A 447 1.19 4.14 26.72
C GLN A 447 2.31 3.83 25.71
N MET A 448 2.75 4.81 24.92
CA MET A 448 3.80 4.68 23.92
C MET A 448 5.01 5.58 24.20
N THR A 449 5.28 5.88 25.47
CA THR A 449 6.44 6.70 25.89
C THR A 449 7.74 5.92 25.77
N ASP A 450 7.73 4.65 26.21
CA ASP A 450 8.90 3.77 26.18
C ASP A 450 9.12 3.14 24.81
N ASN A 451 8.08 2.51 24.25
CA ASN A 451 8.15 1.84 22.96
C ASN A 451 6.81 1.91 22.19
N TYR A 452 6.86 1.66 20.88
CA TYR A 452 5.68 1.66 19.99
C TYR A 452 5.06 0.28 19.77
N VAL A 453 5.56 -0.72 20.49
CA VAL A 453 5.31 -2.13 20.21
C VAL A 453 4.16 -2.66 21.05
N GLU A 454 4.25 -2.52 22.37
CA GLU A 454 3.38 -3.20 23.32
C GLU A 454 1.91 -2.77 23.22
N PHE A 455 1.63 -1.47 23.12
CA PHE A 455 0.25 -0.98 23.03
C PHE A 455 -0.40 -1.33 21.69
N ASN A 456 0.35 -1.26 20.59
CA ASN A 456 -0.14 -1.67 19.27
C ASN A 456 -0.36 -3.19 19.21
N ALA A 457 0.51 -3.99 19.82
CA ALA A 457 0.32 -5.44 19.96
C ALA A 457 -0.93 -5.76 20.80
N ALA A 458 -1.12 -5.08 21.93
CA ALA A 458 -2.31 -5.23 22.79
C ALA A 458 -3.62 -4.96 22.05
N LYS A 459 -3.66 -3.94 21.18
CA LYS A 459 -4.80 -3.66 20.30
C LYS A 459 -5.13 -4.84 19.38
N ILE A 460 -4.13 -5.44 18.74
CA ILE A 460 -4.35 -6.62 17.88
C ILE A 460 -4.79 -7.84 18.70
N MET A 461 -4.17 -8.06 19.86
CA MET A 461 -4.55 -9.13 20.78
C MET A 461 -6.02 -9.00 21.22
N ALA A 462 -6.48 -7.80 21.56
CA ALA A 462 -7.86 -7.55 21.96
C ALA A 462 -8.86 -7.89 20.85
N LEU A 463 -8.59 -7.46 19.61
CA LEU A 463 -9.46 -7.79 18.47
C LEU A 463 -9.49 -9.30 18.18
N LYS A 464 -8.32 -9.96 18.21
CA LYS A 464 -8.22 -11.42 18.05
C LYS A 464 -8.92 -12.17 19.19
N GLU A 465 -8.95 -11.63 20.40
CA GLU A 465 -9.71 -12.24 21.51
C GLU A 465 -11.23 -12.13 21.32
N ILE A 466 -11.71 -11.11 20.60
CA ILE A 466 -13.13 -10.86 20.43
C ILE A 466 -13.72 -11.65 19.25
N VAL A 467 -13.10 -11.57 18.06
CA VAL A 467 -13.68 -12.08 16.81
C VAL A 467 -12.63 -12.58 15.82
N GLU A 468 -12.98 -13.63 15.09
CA GLU A 468 -12.19 -14.13 13.95
C GLU A 468 -12.50 -13.33 12.67
N ALA A 469 -11.76 -12.25 12.44
CA ALA A 469 -11.90 -11.41 11.25
C ALA A 469 -10.52 -11.06 10.66
N PRO A 470 -10.44 -10.73 9.36
CA PRO A 470 -9.22 -10.19 8.80
C PRO A 470 -8.89 -8.84 9.44
N ILE A 471 -7.61 -8.62 9.72
CA ILE A 471 -7.11 -7.40 10.36
C ILE A 471 -6.15 -6.70 9.39
N TRP A 472 -6.42 -5.43 9.13
CA TRP A 472 -5.60 -4.59 8.25
C TRP A 472 -5.26 -3.29 8.97
N PRO A 473 -4.19 -3.21 9.77
CA PRO A 473 -3.85 -1.96 10.42
C PRO A 473 -3.46 -0.88 9.41
N GLY A 474 -3.99 0.33 9.59
CA GLY A 474 -3.44 1.52 8.96
C GLY A 474 -4.43 2.45 8.25
N ALA A 475 -4.42 3.70 8.71
CA ALA A 475 -4.40 4.90 7.91
C ALA A 475 -3.05 5.59 8.15
N PRO A 476 -2.13 5.48 7.20
CA PRO A 476 -0.87 4.69 7.28
C PRO A 476 -0.42 4.14 8.67
N VAL A 477 0.31 3.03 8.70
CA VAL A 477 0.98 2.56 9.93
C VAL A 477 2.12 3.51 10.32
N GLY A 478 2.32 3.68 11.63
CA GLY A 478 3.30 4.62 12.17
C GLY A 478 2.81 6.06 12.26
N PHE A 479 1.54 6.35 11.98
CA PHE A 479 1.04 7.73 12.01
C PHE A 479 1.35 8.42 13.35
N LEU A 480 1.91 9.64 13.29
CA LEU A 480 2.37 10.44 14.46
C LEU A 480 3.49 9.82 15.31
N THR A 481 4.16 8.75 14.84
CA THR A 481 5.30 8.13 15.55
C THR A 481 6.67 8.60 15.07
N GLN A 482 6.71 9.34 13.95
CA GLN A 482 7.90 9.86 13.28
C GLN A 482 8.01 11.40 13.42
N THR A 483 8.90 12.02 12.65
CA THR A 483 8.98 13.47 12.42
C THR A 483 9.08 13.71 10.90
N GLU A 484 9.24 14.96 10.48
CA GLU A 484 9.46 15.31 9.06
C GLU A 484 10.77 14.74 8.49
N ASP A 485 11.63 14.17 9.34
CA ASP A 485 12.85 13.50 8.91
C ASP A 485 12.54 12.26 8.06
N ARG A 486 13.01 12.30 6.82
CA ARG A 486 12.76 11.27 5.80
C ARG A 486 13.27 9.88 6.19
N VAL A 487 14.42 9.81 6.87
CA VAL A 487 15.03 8.54 7.29
C VAL A 487 14.23 7.95 8.45
N GLN A 488 13.93 8.74 9.47
CA GLN A 488 13.12 8.32 10.61
C GLN A 488 11.72 7.90 10.16
N SER A 489 11.08 8.64 9.25
CA SER A 489 9.75 8.33 8.73
C SER A 489 9.70 6.99 8.00
N SER A 490 10.67 6.73 7.12
CA SER A 490 10.78 5.43 6.43
C SER A 490 11.09 4.29 7.39
N ALA A 491 12.00 4.50 8.34
CA ALA A 491 12.38 3.51 9.34
C ALA A 491 11.21 3.17 10.28
N SER A 492 10.49 4.19 10.78
CA SER A 492 9.33 3.99 11.66
C SER A 492 8.23 3.21 10.95
N THR A 493 7.91 3.60 9.71
CA THR A 493 6.92 2.87 8.89
C THR A 493 7.31 1.41 8.68
N ALA A 494 8.59 1.15 8.38
CA ALA A 494 9.12 -0.20 8.22
C ALA A 494 9.01 -1.03 9.51
N MET A 495 9.35 -0.46 10.67
CA MET A 495 9.24 -1.15 11.96
C MET A 495 7.79 -1.46 12.34
N HIS A 496 6.84 -0.58 12.02
CA HIS A 496 5.41 -0.87 12.22
C HIS A 496 4.89 -1.95 11.26
N ALA A 497 5.37 -2.00 10.02
CA ALA A 497 5.06 -3.08 9.08
C ALA A 497 5.61 -4.43 9.55
N VAL A 498 6.82 -4.45 10.12
CA VAL A 498 7.39 -5.64 10.78
C VAL A 498 6.55 -6.06 11.98
N LEU A 499 6.15 -5.13 12.85
CA LEU A 499 5.28 -5.43 13.98
C LEU A 499 3.97 -6.09 13.52
N ALA A 500 3.33 -5.52 12.51
CA ALA A 500 2.15 -6.10 11.88
C ALA A 500 2.40 -7.52 11.36
N SER A 501 3.55 -7.76 10.73
CA SER A 501 3.97 -9.11 10.30
C SER A 501 4.15 -10.09 11.45
N MET A 502 4.81 -9.67 12.54
CA MET A 502 5.00 -10.48 13.74
C MET A 502 3.68 -10.80 14.46
N LEU A 503 2.70 -9.91 14.35
CA LEU A 503 1.35 -10.08 14.89
C LEU A 503 0.43 -10.84 13.95
N GLU A 504 0.91 -11.26 12.77
CA GLU A 504 0.16 -12.02 11.76
C GLU A 504 -1.18 -11.34 11.40
N VAL A 505 -1.12 -10.05 11.07
CA VAL A 505 -2.24 -9.33 10.45
C VAL A 505 -2.20 -9.50 8.93
N ASP A 506 -3.33 -9.33 8.26
CA ASP A 506 -3.49 -9.70 6.84
C ASP A 506 -2.96 -8.67 5.87
N ALA A 507 -3.05 -7.40 6.21
CA ALA A 507 -2.60 -6.30 5.37
C ALA A 507 -2.12 -5.12 6.22
N VAL A 508 -1.33 -4.23 5.63
CA VAL A 508 -0.93 -2.94 6.22
C VAL A 508 -1.00 -1.85 5.17
N THR A 509 -1.42 -0.65 5.56
CA THR A 509 -1.25 0.53 4.72
C THR A 509 -0.01 1.29 5.15
N ILE A 510 0.88 1.62 4.21
CA ILE A 510 2.07 2.44 4.48
C ILE A 510 1.93 3.82 3.81
N ALA A 511 2.72 4.78 4.29
CA ALA A 511 2.84 6.12 3.75
C ALA A 511 4.17 6.28 3.01
N SER A 512 4.31 7.31 2.16
CA SER A 512 5.65 7.77 1.79
C SER A 512 6.29 8.57 2.94
N ALA A 513 7.62 8.65 2.93
CA ALA A 513 8.36 9.33 4.00
C ALA A 513 7.96 10.80 4.20
N ASP A 514 7.52 11.47 3.13
CA ASP A 514 7.06 12.87 3.12
C ASP A 514 5.59 13.02 3.54
N GLU A 515 4.75 11.99 3.36
CA GLU A 515 3.32 12.03 3.67
C GLU A 515 3.03 12.17 5.17
N ALA A 516 3.94 11.74 6.03
CA ALA A 516 3.74 11.76 7.48
C ALA A 516 3.51 13.18 8.06
N TYR A 517 3.95 14.23 7.35
CA TYR A 517 3.86 15.63 7.79
C TYR A 517 3.66 16.66 6.67
N SER A 518 3.62 16.26 5.39
CA SER A 518 3.81 17.20 4.28
C SER A 518 2.78 18.33 4.21
N GLY A 519 3.29 19.57 4.27
CA GLY A 519 2.70 20.75 3.65
C GLY A 519 2.98 20.85 2.14
N GLY A 520 3.15 19.73 1.43
CA GLY A 520 3.57 19.66 0.02
C GLY A 520 3.25 18.31 -0.66
N PRO A 521 3.55 18.14 -1.96
CA PRO A 521 3.17 16.95 -2.73
C PRO A 521 4.04 15.72 -2.41
N ILE A 522 3.43 14.53 -2.43
CA ILE A 522 4.13 13.24 -2.31
C ILE A 522 5.09 13.06 -3.48
N THR A 523 6.35 12.74 -3.21
CA THR A 523 7.36 12.51 -4.25
C THR A 523 7.65 11.03 -4.48
N VAL A 524 8.03 10.68 -5.71
CA VAL A 524 8.43 9.32 -6.07
C VAL A 524 9.61 8.81 -5.23
N PRO A 525 10.71 9.56 -5.02
CA PRO A 525 11.82 9.10 -4.20
C PRO A 525 11.43 8.76 -2.75
N SER A 526 10.62 9.59 -2.10
CA SER A 526 10.15 9.32 -0.73
C SER A 526 9.32 8.05 -0.63
N LYS A 527 8.50 7.75 -1.65
CA LYS A 527 7.71 6.52 -1.72
C LYS A 527 8.61 5.29 -1.91
N ILE A 528 9.63 5.39 -2.77
CA ILE A 528 10.60 4.31 -3.00
C ILE A 528 11.38 4.01 -1.73
N ASP A 529 11.83 5.04 -1.01
CA ASP A 529 12.57 4.86 0.24
C ASP A 529 11.78 4.06 1.27
N THR A 530 10.50 4.41 1.46
CA THR A 530 9.66 3.70 2.43
C THR A 530 9.37 2.27 1.98
N LEU A 531 9.09 2.02 0.69
CA LEU A 531 8.91 0.66 0.18
C LEU A 531 10.17 -0.20 0.35
N ARG A 532 11.34 0.36 0.06
CA ARG A 532 12.63 -0.32 0.27
C ARG A 532 12.91 -0.60 1.74
N ALA A 533 12.64 0.36 2.62
CA ALA A 533 12.80 0.18 4.06
C ALA A 533 11.87 -0.92 4.58
N VAL A 534 10.61 -0.95 4.15
CA VAL A 534 9.63 -1.99 4.52
C VAL A 534 10.07 -3.35 3.99
N ALA A 535 10.54 -3.44 2.75
CA ALA A 535 11.03 -4.69 2.16
C ALA A 535 12.26 -5.24 2.92
N GLU A 536 13.24 -4.39 3.19
CA GLU A 536 14.45 -4.80 3.90
C GLU A 536 14.14 -5.19 5.34
N ALA A 537 13.28 -4.44 6.03
CA ALA A 537 12.90 -4.77 7.41
C ALA A 537 12.12 -6.09 7.49
N LEU A 538 11.17 -6.33 6.58
CA LEU A 538 10.46 -7.61 6.52
C LEU A 538 11.41 -8.78 6.20
N ARG A 539 12.41 -8.57 5.34
CA ARG A 539 13.47 -9.56 5.08
C ARG A 539 14.33 -9.81 6.31
N PHE A 540 14.77 -8.75 7.00
CA PHE A 540 15.65 -8.82 8.16
C PHE A 540 15.03 -9.66 9.29
N TYR A 541 13.75 -9.43 9.59
CA TYR A 541 13.05 -10.18 10.64
C TYR A 541 12.49 -11.53 10.16
N GLY A 542 12.24 -11.70 8.86
CA GLY A 542 11.79 -12.97 8.28
C GLY A 542 10.60 -13.57 9.03
N HIS A 543 10.74 -14.83 9.47
CA HIS A 543 9.69 -15.57 10.18
C HIS A 543 9.62 -15.32 11.69
N THR A 544 10.38 -14.35 12.21
CA THR A 544 10.39 -14.04 13.65
C THR A 544 8.99 -13.63 14.14
N THR A 545 8.71 -13.97 15.39
CA THR A 545 7.48 -13.60 16.12
C THR A 545 7.83 -12.71 17.29
N ILE A 546 6.86 -11.92 17.75
CA ILE A 546 7.02 -11.10 18.95
C ILE A 546 6.69 -11.90 20.22
N ALA A 547 7.52 -11.74 21.26
CA ALA A 547 7.23 -12.30 22.57
C ALA A 547 6.10 -11.51 23.26
N GLN A 548 5.15 -12.21 23.87
CA GLN A 548 4.10 -11.55 24.65
C GLN A 548 4.69 -11.04 25.97
N THR A 549 4.40 -9.79 26.31
CA THR A 549 4.79 -9.18 27.60
C THR A 549 3.58 -9.06 28.51
N LYS A 550 3.84 -8.95 29.82
CA LYS A 550 2.77 -8.74 30.81
C LYS A 550 2.00 -7.44 30.56
N GLN A 551 2.68 -6.41 30.08
CA GLN A 551 2.07 -5.11 29.79
C GLN A 551 1.09 -5.21 28.60
N MET A 552 1.42 -6.00 27.57
CA MET A 552 0.49 -6.26 26.47
C MET A 552 -0.82 -6.91 26.95
N GLU A 553 -0.74 -7.87 27.87
CA GLU A 553 -1.91 -8.53 28.46
C GLU A 553 -2.77 -7.53 29.25
N ILE A 554 -2.15 -6.69 30.08
CA ILE A 554 -2.86 -5.68 30.87
C ILE A 554 -3.63 -4.73 29.96
N TRP A 555 -2.98 -4.15 28.95
CA TRP A 555 -3.65 -3.25 28.02
C TRP A 555 -4.70 -3.94 27.15
N ARG A 556 -4.47 -5.19 26.76
CA ARG A 556 -5.49 -5.99 26.07
C ARG A 556 -6.75 -6.10 26.93
N ASP A 557 -6.60 -6.48 28.20
CA ASP A 557 -7.73 -6.68 29.11
C ASP A 557 -8.48 -5.35 29.37
N GLU A 558 -7.74 -4.25 29.51
CA GLU A 558 -8.32 -2.91 29.60
C GLU A 558 -9.11 -2.52 28.35
N ILE A 559 -8.57 -2.80 27.16
CA ILE A 559 -9.26 -2.51 25.89
C ILE A 559 -10.53 -3.35 25.76
N VAL A 560 -10.47 -4.66 26.03
CA VAL A 560 -11.63 -5.57 25.95
C VAL A 560 -12.72 -5.14 26.95
N THR A 561 -12.33 -4.85 28.20
CA THR A 561 -13.26 -4.37 29.24
C THR A 561 -13.87 -3.02 28.85
N GLY A 562 -13.06 -2.11 28.29
CA GLY A 562 -13.52 -0.82 27.80
C GLY A 562 -14.54 -0.95 26.67
N ILE A 563 -14.30 -1.85 25.71
CA ILE A 563 -15.23 -2.17 24.62
C ILE A 563 -16.55 -2.67 25.19
N ASP A 564 -16.52 -3.67 26.08
CA ASP A 564 -17.75 -4.24 26.67
C ASP A 564 -18.58 -3.18 27.41
N LYS A 565 -17.93 -2.30 28.16
CA LYS A 565 -18.57 -1.18 28.85
C LYS A 565 -19.21 -0.19 27.86
N VAL A 566 -18.52 0.19 26.79
CA VAL A 566 -19.07 1.10 25.77
C VAL A 566 -20.29 0.46 25.09
N LEU A 567 -20.20 -0.80 24.68
CA LEU A 567 -21.32 -1.52 24.07
C LEU A 567 -22.51 -1.65 25.03
N THR A 568 -22.26 -1.90 26.32
CA THR A 568 -23.30 -1.90 27.35
C THR A 568 -24.04 -0.56 27.41
N ASN A 569 -23.31 0.55 27.34
CA ASN A 569 -23.90 1.88 27.35
C ASN A 569 -24.72 2.16 26.08
N VAL A 570 -24.28 1.68 24.91
CA VAL A 570 -25.06 1.78 23.66
C VAL A 570 -26.35 0.97 23.76
N VAL A 571 -26.29 -0.27 24.27
CA VAL A 571 -27.48 -1.10 24.50
C VAL A 571 -28.45 -0.41 25.48
N ALA A 572 -27.93 0.10 26.60
CA ALA A 572 -28.74 0.80 27.61
C ALA A 572 -29.39 2.07 27.05
N LYS A 573 -28.79 2.69 26.03
CA LYS A 573 -29.36 3.86 25.37
C LYS A 573 -30.62 3.53 24.56
N GLY A 574 -30.72 2.30 24.03
CA GLY A 574 -31.87 1.84 23.25
C GLY A 574 -32.00 2.43 21.85
N ASP A 575 -31.10 3.34 21.45
CA ASP A 575 -31.04 3.95 20.13
C ASP A 575 -29.58 4.24 19.75
N PHE A 576 -29.08 3.55 18.73
CA PHE A 576 -27.70 3.66 18.25
C PHE A 576 -27.38 5.05 17.70
N VAL A 577 -28.31 5.65 16.95
CA VAL A 577 -28.10 6.98 16.34
C VAL A 577 -28.09 8.04 17.44
N GLN A 578 -28.97 7.93 18.42
CA GLN A 578 -28.93 8.80 19.59
C GLN A 578 -27.67 8.58 20.45
N ALA A 579 -27.16 7.35 20.55
CA ALA A 579 -25.91 7.08 21.25
C ALA A 579 -24.70 7.78 20.61
N LEU A 580 -24.68 7.94 19.28
CA LEU A 580 -23.68 8.76 18.57
C LEU A 580 -23.84 10.24 18.91
N TYR A 581 -25.07 10.78 18.87
CA TYR A 581 -25.32 12.19 19.21
C TYR A 581 -24.94 12.54 20.65
N ASP A 582 -25.20 11.62 21.59
CA ASP A 582 -24.97 11.81 23.02
C ASP A 582 -23.54 11.48 23.46
N GLY A 583 -22.66 11.11 22.51
CA GLY A 583 -21.24 10.95 22.75
C GLY A 583 -20.82 9.63 23.41
N VAL A 584 -21.65 8.58 23.34
CA VAL A 584 -21.32 7.26 23.91
C VAL A 584 -20.12 6.61 23.20
N LEU A 585 -20.07 6.79 21.87
CA LEU A 585 -19.02 6.25 20.98
C LEU A 585 -17.92 7.29 20.65
N GLY A 586 -18.03 8.51 21.18
CA GLY A 586 -17.04 9.57 21.07
C GLY A 586 -17.67 10.89 21.52
N SER A 587 -17.16 11.47 22.60
CA SER A 587 -17.72 12.68 23.22
C SER A 587 -16.89 13.93 22.87
N ARG A 588 -17.40 15.10 23.29
CA ARG A 588 -16.69 16.37 23.09
C ARG A 588 -15.36 16.40 23.85
N GLU A 589 -15.32 15.76 25.00
CA GLU A 589 -14.12 15.60 25.84
C GLU A 589 -13.07 14.73 25.12
N ASP A 590 -13.51 13.77 24.30
CA ASP A 590 -12.61 12.98 23.45
C ASP A 590 -12.18 13.73 22.17
N GLY A 591 -12.65 14.95 21.93
CA GLY A 591 -12.42 15.68 20.69
C GLY A 591 -13.31 15.25 19.51
N ALA A 592 -14.33 14.43 19.75
CA ALA A 592 -15.27 13.95 18.74
C ALA A 592 -16.59 14.74 18.73
N TYR A 593 -17.11 15.01 17.53
CA TYR A 593 -18.33 15.80 17.36
C TYR A 593 -19.23 15.17 16.31
N PRO A 594 -20.53 14.95 16.61
CA PRO A 594 -21.48 14.54 15.60
C PRO A 594 -21.49 15.50 14.40
N GLY A 595 -21.31 14.93 13.22
CA GLY A 595 -21.35 15.65 11.96
C GLY A 595 -22.70 16.28 11.67
N ARG A 596 -22.72 17.15 10.66
CA ARG A 596 -23.92 17.94 10.29
C ARG A 596 -24.26 17.83 8.81
N SER A 597 -23.34 17.36 7.98
CA SER A 597 -23.58 17.24 6.54
C SER A 597 -24.69 16.22 6.30
N GLY A 598 -25.71 16.59 5.54
CA GLY A 598 -26.87 15.72 5.29
C GLY A 598 -27.84 15.58 6.47
N ARG A 599 -27.73 16.43 7.51
CA ARG A 599 -28.70 16.45 8.62
C ARG A 599 -30.12 16.71 8.09
N ASP A 600 -31.10 16.04 8.70
CA ASP A 600 -32.53 16.14 8.37
C ASP A 600 -32.88 15.72 6.92
N THR A 601 -31.98 15.03 6.21
CA THR A 601 -32.23 14.51 4.85
C THR A 601 -32.75 13.08 4.81
N VAL A 602 -32.83 12.41 5.96
CA VAL A 602 -33.42 11.06 6.05
C VAL A 602 -34.94 11.18 6.02
N VAL A 603 -35.57 10.47 5.08
CA VAL A 603 -37.03 10.50 4.87
C VAL A 603 -37.62 9.10 4.98
N LYS A 604 -38.91 9.01 5.32
CA LYS A 604 -39.65 7.74 5.27
C LYS A 604 -39.92 7.37 3.81
N GLN A 605 -39.70 6.10 3.46
CA GLN A 605 -40.00 5.54 2.14
C GLN A 605 -41.49 5.33 1.93
#